data_AF-A0A2A7NA35-F1
#
_entry.id   AF-A0A2A7NA35-F1
#
_cell.length_a   1.000
_cell.length_b   1.000
_cell.length_c   1.000
_cell.angle_alpha   90.00
_cell.angle_beta   90.00
_cell.angle_gamma   90.00
#
_symmetry.space_group_name_H-M   'P 1'
#
loop_
_entity.id
_entity.type
_entity.pdbx_description
1 polymer ?
#
loop_
_entity_poly.entity_id
_entity_poly.type
_entity_poly.pdbx_seq_one_letter_code
_entity_poly.pdbx_strand_id
1 'polypeptide(L)'
;MKHFRRWGAVYVLLLLFVGSWLGQFFAMLAEFRSDQQAHGQPFIWSEYWSTFLGATFENWQSEWLQLVFQAILLLGAKHWLFKVDAEDMERIEAKIDSIKDRLDIPSSPAPN
;
A
#
# COMPACT_ATOMS: atom_id res chain seq x y z
N MET A 1 -17.18 16.92 20.87
CA MET A 1 -15.79 17.30 20.49
C MET A 1 -14.75 16.16 20.58
N LYS A 2 -14.79 15.24 21.58
CA LYS A 2 -13.85 14.09 21.65
C LYS A 2 -13.91 13.11 20.45
N HIS A 3 -15.10 12.90 19.88
CA HIS A 3 -15.30 11.97 18.76
C HIS A 3 -14.57 12.44 17.49
N PHE A 4 -14.73 13.72 17.15
CA PHE A 4 -14.08 14.32 15.98
C PHE A 4 -12.55 14.35 16.12
N ARG A 5 -12.00 14.43 17.34
CA ARG A 5 -10.56 14.32 17.55
C ARG A 5 -10.03 12.88 17.42
N ARG A 6 -10.87 11.86 17.65
CA ARG A 6 -10.52 10.44 17.46
C ARG A 6 -10.68 9.98 16.01
N TRP A 7 -11.70 10.48 15.32
CA TRP A 7 -12.07 10.06 13.97
C TRP A 7 -11.83 11.13 12.89
N GLY A 8 -11.21 12.25 13.25
CA GLY A 8 -10.99 13.39 12.35
C GLY A 8 -10.30 12.99 11.06
N ALA A 9 -9.26 12.14 11.15
CA ALA A 9 -8.56 11.62 9.97
C ALA A 9 -9.50 10.84 9.05
N VAL A 10 -10.41 10.01 9.58
CA VAL A 10 -11.39 9.26 8.78
C VAL A 10 -12.33 10.21 8.04
N TYR A 11 -12.84 11.24 8.72
CA TYR A 11 -13.72 12.22 8.07
C TYR A 11 -13.01 13.03 6.99
N VAL A 12 -11.77 13.46 7.25
CA VAL A 12 -10.95 14.18 6.26
C VAL A 12 -10.67 13.28 5.06
N LEU A 13 -10.24 12.04 5.28
CA LEU A 13 -9.98 11.08 4.20
C LEU A 13 -11.25 10.75 3.41
N LEU A 14 -12.39 10.56 4.08
CA LEU A 14 -13.67 10.33 3.41
C LEU A 14 -14.07 11.54 2.55
N LEU A 15 -13.88 12.75 3.06
CA LEU A 15 -14.17 13.98 2.32
C LEU A 15 -13.25 14.13 1.10
N LEU A 16 -11.95 13.87 1.26
CA LEU A 16 -11.00 13.88 0.15
C LEU A 16 -11.33 12.79 -0.88
N PHE A 17 -11.71 11.59 -0.43
CA PHE A 17 -12.11 10.48 -1.29
C PHE A 17 -13.37 10.80 -2.08
N VAL A 18 -14.43 11.28 -1.43
CA VAL A 18 -15.67 11.67 -2.13
C VAL A 18 -15.39 12.84 -3.07
N GLY A 19 -14.56 13.80 -2.65
CA GLY A 19 -14.14 14.93 -3.48
C GLY A 19 -13.39 14.48 -4.74
N SER A 20 -12.42 13.57 -4.62
CA SER A 20 -11.67 13.05 -5.77
C SER A 20 -12.54 12.20 -6.68
N TRP A 21 -13.42 11.36 -6.11
CA TRP A 21 -14.34 10.51 -6.88
C TRP A 21 -15.37 11.33 -7.66
N LEU A 22 -15.89 12.41 -7.06
CA LEU A 22 -16.73 13.38 -7.77
C LEU A 22 -15.94 14.13 -8.84
N GLY A 23 -14.69 14.51 -8.57
CA GLY A 23 -13.79 15.09 -9.57
C GLY A 23 -13.62 14.18 -10.79
N GLN A 24 -13.34 12.89 -10.55
CA GLN A 24 -13.27 11.87 -11.60
C GLN A 24 -14.58 11.75 -12.38
N PHE A 25 -15.72 11.71 -11.69
CA PHE A 25 -17.04 11.67 -12.31
C PHE A 25 -17.21 12.84 -13.29
N PHE A 26 -17.03 14.08 -12.84
CA PHE A 26 -17.24 15.25 -13.70
C PHE A 26 -16.23 15.33 -14.86
N ALA A 27 -14.97 14.95 -14.62
CA ALA A 27 -13.95 14.90 -15.67
C ALA A 27 -14.33 13.89 -16.77
N MET A 28 -14.69 12.66 -16.38
CA MET A 28 -15.13 11.64 -17.35
C MET A 28 -16.44 12.01 -18.02
N LEU A 29 -17.35 12.70 -17.33
CA LEU A 29 -18.62 13.14 -17.92
C LEU A 29 -18.41 14.19 -19.00
N ALA A 30 -17.46 15.11 -18.78
CA ALA A 30 -17.08 16.11 -19.78
C ALA A 30 -16.48 15.44 -21.02
N GLU A 31 -15.55 14.50 -20.83
CA GLU A 31 -14.92 13.74 -21.91
C GLU A 31 -15.96 12.93 -22.71
N PHE A 32 -16.78 12.13 -22.01
CA PHE A 32 -17.79 11.29 -22.64
C PHE A 32 -18.81 12.12 -23.46
N ARG A 33 -19.20 13.30 -22.98
CA ARG A 33 -20.08 14.20 -23.75
C ARG A 33 -19.39 14.77 -24.98
N SER A 34 -18.11 15.13 -24.86
CA SER A 34 -17.31 15.62 -25.97
C SER A 34 -17.20 14.55 -27.07
N ASP A 35 -16.92 13.31 -26.69
CA ASP A 35 -16.81 12.18 -27.61
C ASP A 35 -18.14 11.90 -28.34
N GLN A 36 -19.25 11.85 -27.61
CA GLN A 36 -20.57 11.64 -28.23
C GLN A 36 -20.90 12.76 -29.23
N GLN A 37 -20.60 14.02 -28.89
CA GLN A 37 -20.80 15.15 -29.81
C GLN A 37 -19.92 15.03 -31.07
N ALA A 38 -18.64 14.68 -30.90
CA ALA A 38 -17.71 14.49 -32.01
C ALA A 38 -18.15 13.38 -32.97
N HIS A 39 -18.81 12.33 -32.46
CA HIS A 39 -19.32 11.21 -33.25
C HIS A 39 -20.80 11.37 -33.68
N GLY A 40 -21.45 12.49 -33.36
CA GLY A 40 -22.87 12.73 -33.66
C GLY A 40 -23.83 11.77 -32.93
N GLN A 41 -23.40 11.18 -31.81
CA GLN A 41 -24.17 10.24 -31.02
C GLN A 41 -24.97 10.97 -29.92
N PRO A 42 -26.18 10.49 -29.57
CA PRO A 42 -26.92 11.02 -28.44
C PRO A 42 -26.25 10.63 -27.12
N PHE A 43 -26.31 11.50 -26.11
CA PHE A 43 -25.83 11.17 -24.77
C PHE A 43 -26.80 10.21 -24.07
N ILE A 44 -26.29 9.09 -23.56
CA ILE A 44 -27.07 8.07 -22.85
C ILE A 44 -26.45 7.84 -21.45
N TRP A 45 -27.25 8.08 -20.40
CA TRP A 45 -26.78 7.95 -19.02
C TRP A 45 -26.35 6.55 -18.63
N SER A 46 -27.01 5.50 -19.13
CA SER A 46 -26.66 4.11 -18.81
C SER A 46 -25.28 3.72 -19.34
N GLU A 47 -24.91 4.23 -20.52
CA GLU A 47 -23.58 4.00 -21.11
C GLU A 47 -22.51 4.71 -20.28
N TYR A 48 -22.72 5.99 -19.97
CA TYR A 48 -21.81 6.74 -19.12
C TYR A 48 -21.62 6.08 -17.74
N TRP A 49 -22.69 5.61 -17.08
CA TRP A 49 -22.57 4.89 -15.80
C TRP A 49 -21.78 3.60 -15.94
N SER A 50 -21.97 2.86 -17.02
CA SER A 50 -21.23 1.62 -17.29
C SER A 50 -19.74 1.93 -17.50
N THR A 51 -19.40 2.96 -18.26
CA THR A 51 -18.03 3.43 -18.49
C THR A 51 -17.37 3.94 -17.21
N PHE A 52 -18.05 4.81 -16.46
CA PHE A 52 -17.53 5.39 -15.22
C PHE A 52 -17.31 4.34 -14.14
N LEU A 53 -18.28 3.45 -13.92
CA LEU A 53 -18.13 2.36 -12.95
C LEU A 53 -17.09 1.35 -13.42
N GLY A 54 -17.03 1.03 -14.71
CA GLY A 54 -15.98 0.19 -15.30
C GLY A 54 -14.59 0.73 -14.97
N ALA A 55 -14.33 1.99 -15.32
CA ALA A 55 -13.05 2.64 -15.01
C ALA A 55 -12.75 2.72 -13.50
N THR A 56 -13.77 2.96 -12.67
CA THR A 56 -13.62 2.97 -11.21
C THR A 56 -13.22 1.59 -10.68
N PHE A 57 -13.90 0.52 -11.12
CA PHE A 57 -13.61 -0.83 -10.68
C PHE A 57 -12.30 -1.38 -11.25
N GLU A 58 -11.92 -1.03 -12.48
CA GLU A 58 -10.61 -1.36 -13.04
C GLU A 58 -9.47 -0.72 -12.26
N ASN A 59 -9.61 0.56 -11.89
CA ASN A 59 -8.65 1.25 -11.02
C ASN A 59 -8.54 0.56 -9.65
N TRP A 60 -9.68 0.23 -9.03
CA TRP A 60 -9.65 -0.49 -7.75
C TRP A 60 -9.02 -1.87 -7.90
N GLN A 61 -9.35 -2.61 -8.96
CA GLN A 61 -8.78 -3.93 -9.22
C GLN A 61 -7.25 -3.86 -9.29
N SER A 62 -6.68 -2.90 -10.02
CA SER A 62 -5.23 -2.77 -10.15
C SER A 62 -4.57 -2.38 -8.83
N GLU A 63 -5.17 -1.47 -8.06
CA GLU A 63 -4.68 -1.09 -6.74
C GLU A 63 -4.71 -2.26 -5.75
N TRP A 64 -5.77 -3.07 -5.74
CA TRP A 64 -5.83 -4.27 -4.90
C TRP A 64 -4.75 -5.28 -5.29
N LEU A 65 -4.56 -5.51 -6.59
CA LEU A 65 -3.51 -6.40 -7.08
C LEU A 65 -2.12 -5.90 -6.68
N GLN A 66 -1.89 -4.59 -6.79
CA GLN A 66 -0.66 -3.93 -6.34
C GLN A 66 -0.44 -4.12 -4.83
N LEU A 67 -1.45 -3.90 -4.00
CA LEU A 67 -1.36 -4.09 -2.55
C LEU A 67 -1.06 -5.54 -2.18
N VAL A 68 -1.70 -6.51 -2.85
CA VAL A 68 -1.42 -7.94 -2.65
C VAL A 68 0.03 -8.27 -3.04
N PHE A 69 0.47 -7.80 -4.21
CA PHE A 69 1.84 -8.03 -4.67
C PHE A 69 2.86 -7.38 -3.73
N GLN A 70 2.62 -6.15 -3.30
CA GLN A 70 3.46 -5.45 -2.32
C GLN A 70 3.51 -6.19 -0.98
N ALA A 71 2.38 -6.69 -0.49
CA ALA A 71 2.34 -7.49 0.73
C ALA A 71 3.15 -8.78 0.59
N ILE A 72 3.03 -9.49 -0.54
CA ILE A 72 3.84 -10.68 -0.84
C ILE A 72 5.33 -10.33 -0.87
N LEU A 73 5.71 -9.25 -1.55
CA LEU A 73 7.11 -8.80 -1.61
C LEU A 73 7.65 -8.43 -0.24
N LEU A 74 6.89 -7.71 0.58
CA LEU A 74 7.31 -7.32 1.93
C LEU A 74 7.42 -8.53 2.86
N LEU A 75 6.48 -9.48 2.77
CA LEU A 75 6.55 -10.73 3.55
C LEU A 75 7.69 -11.64 3.08
N GLY A 76 7.95 -11.71 1.77
CA GLY A 76 9.08 -12.44 1.20
C GLY A 76 10.41 -11.81 1.59
N ALA A 77 10.54 -10.49 1.45
CA ALA A 77 11.71 -9.74 1.89
C ALA A 77 11.95 -9.90 3.39
N LYS A 78 10.90 -9.81 4.22
CA LYS A 78 10.96 -10.13 5.65
C LYS A 78 11.57 -11.52 5.86
N HIS A 79 11.03 -12.56 5.22
CA HIS A 79 11.49 -13.92 5.42
C HIS A 79 12.96 -14.12 4.99
N TRP A 80 13.35 -13.56 3.86
CA TRP A 80 14.72 -13.68 3.35
C TRP A 80 15.71 -12.85 4.16
N LEU A 81 15.39 -11.58 4.43
CA LEU A 81 16.24 -10.65 5.16
C LEU A 81 16.44 -11.06 6.62
N PHE A 82 15.37 -11.42 7.36
CA PHE A 82 15.52 -11.83 8.76
C PHE A 82 16.19 -13.20 8.92
N LYS A 83 16.15 -14.07 7.90
CA LYS A 83 16.92 -15.32 7.93
C LYS A 83 18.42 -15.04 7.79
N VAL A 84 18.79 -14.15 6.86
CA VAL A 84 20.18 -13.71 6.69
C VAL A 84 20.68 -13.00 7.96
N ASP A 85 19.85 -12.16 8.57
CA ASP A 85 20.20 -11.41 9.79
C ASP A 85 20.50 -12.33 10.99
N ALA A 86 19.73 -13.42 11.15
CA ALA A 86 19.99 -14.41 12.21
C ALA A 86 21.32 -15.15 12.03
N GLU A 87 21.61 -15.60 10.80
CA GLU A 87 22.88 -16.30 10.48
C GLU A 87 24.09 -15.36 10.64
N ASP A 88 23.96 -14.09 10.23
CA ASP A 88 25.04 -13.09 10.38
C ASP A 88 25.29 -12.73 11.86
N MET A 89 24.23 -12.63 12.67
CA MET A 89 24.35 -12.39 14.12
C MET A 89 25.07 -13.54 14.83
N GLU A 90 24.67 -14.79 14.57
CA GLU A 90 25.33 -15.98 15.13
C GLU A 90 26.82 -16.01 14.79
N ARG A 91 27.17 -15.66 13.54
CA ARG A 91 28.56 -15.62 13.08
C ARG A 91 29.38 -14.53 13.76
N ILE A 92 28.78 -13.37 14.02
CA ILE A 92 29.42 -12.26 14.72
C ILE A 92 29.65 -12.63 16.19
N GLU A 93 28.65 -13.24 16.85
CA GLU A 93 28.76 -13.70 18.23
C GLU A 93 29.87 -14.75 18.39
N ALA A 94 29.92 -15.75 17.51
CA ALA A 94 30.97 -16.77 17.50
C ALA A 94 32.39 -16.16 17.35
N LYS A 95 32.54 -15.11 16.53
CA LYS A 95 33.83 -14.40 16.40
C LYS A 95 34.19 -13.62 17.66
N ILE A 96 33.23 -12.92 18.25
CA ILE A 96 33.43 -12.15 19.48
C ILE A 96 33.89 -13.09 20.61
N ASP A 97 33.26 -14.25 20.76
CA ASP A 97 33.64 -15.21 21.80
C ASP A 97 35.03 -15.80 21.58
N SER A 98 35.42 -16.08 20.33
CA SER A 98 36.78 -16.52 20.01
C SER A 98 37.86 -15.48 20.36
N ILE A 99 37.53 -14.20 20.30
CA ILE A 99 38.42 -13.09 20.67
C ILE A 99 38.47 -12.96 22.19
N LYS A 100 37.34 -13.05 22.88
CA LYS A 100 37.28 -12.99 24.35
C LYS A 100 38.09 -14.12 24.99
N ASP A 101 37.96 -15.35 24.47
CA ASP A 101 38.70 -16.52 24.93
C ASP A 101 40.22 -16.33 24.81
N ARG A 102 40.69 -15.78 23.68
CA ARG A 102 42.11 -15.44 23.47
C ARG A 102 42.63 -14.33 24.39
N LEU A 103 41.75 -13.48 24.91
CA LEU A 103 42.09 -12.34 25.76
C LEU A 103 41.82 -12.60 27.24
N ASP A 104 41.37 -13.82 27.61
CA ASP A 104 40.99 -14.22 28.97
C ASP A 104 39.93 -13.29 29.59
N ILE A 105 39.03 -12.76 28.75
CA ILE A 105 37.92 -11.90 29.19
C ILE A 105 36.70 -12.79 29.46
N PRO A 106 36.15 -12.83 30.69
CA PRO A 106 35.00 -13.67 30.99
C PRO A 106 33.79 -13.32 30.11
N SER A 107 33.14 -14.34 29.55
CA SER A 107 31.93 -14.17 28.75
C SER A 107 30.74 -13.73 29.62
N SER A 108 29.86 -12.91 29.05
CA SER A 108 28.61 -12.48 29.72
C SER A 108 27.66 -13.67 29.82
N PRO A 109 26.92 -13.87 30.93
CA PRO A 109 26.01 -14.99 31.08
C PRO A 109 24.93 -14.97 30.00
N ALA A 110 24.59 -16.16 29.48
CA ALA A 110 23.55 -16.33 28.47
C ALA A 110 22.22 -15.73 28.94
N PRO A 111 21.44 -15.06 28.06
CA PRO A 111 20.13 -14.56 28.42
C PRO A 111 19.18 -15.73 28.76
N ASN A 112 18.37 -15.53 29.81
CA ASN A 112 17.37 -16.49 30.31
C ASN A 112 16.22 -16.72 29.31
#